data_AF-A0A915XKQ2-F1
#
_entry.id   AF-A0A915XKQ2-F1
#
_cell.length_a   1.000
_cell.length_b   1.000
_cell.length_c   1.000
_cell.angle_alpha   90.00
_cell.angle_beta   90.00
_cell.angle_gamma   90.00
#
_symmetry.space_group_name_H-M   'P 1'
#
loop_
_entity.id
_entity.type
_entity.pdbx_description
1 polymer ?
#
loop_
_entity_poly.entity_id
_entity_poly.type
_entity_poly.pdbx_seq_one_letter_code
_entity_poly.pdbx_strand_id
1 'polypeptide(L)'
;MHISSAKKKLLILLLAMLPAAALFVQGNGYAEEVDPQDCLHCHAESISRAMGLSHIHAPVLEQNCTVCHVTAAAPATATPLSAKDDSRNTGNRAPKTRKIRWLKRHDHPARDHWFLIPAKNVDDTIFVRKIGPEGRPEVITLSLPPLETLPSWENDRQPPAISDIRFLGVERGVLHSAVVTWKTDKPAGSKIMYGIRRVDEHSTSYEAVLATEHTMAISPVKRNKTYQYVITARDMFGNVAKTTVLQFSTGTVSATPLLAEDPLPTRSVRLDHRFFALGRKYLLQFTADQPTYLAVGTHRQLQKRPVVMRADESGATSSFQHVPLKSRYETSVTVCRTCHEDYWQGTSHPVNIRPSKRVQIPDSYPVLSDGRITCISCHEPHASNNDARIRQASKRDLCIDCHRNYG
;
A
#
# COMPACT_ATOMS: atom_id res chain seq x y z
N MET A 1 -39.82 59.70 54.55
CA MET A 1 -39.93 59.03 55.87
C MET A 1 -39.60 57.56 55.68
N HIS A 2 -38.61 57.06 56.44
CA HIS A 2 -38.37 55.68 56.92
C HIS A 2 -38.46 54.48 55.93
N ILE A 3 -37.35 53.76 55.65
CA ILE A 3 -36.86 52.50 56.30
C ILE A 3 -37.86 51.33 56.11
N SER A 4 -37.59 50.07 55.76
CA SER A 4 -36.43 49.22 55.43
C SER A 4 -36.97 47.77 55.27
N SER A 5 -36.28 46.93 54.49
CA SER A 5 -36.06 45.47 54.70
C SER A 5 -37.22 44.51 55.03
N ALA A 6 -37.36 43.41 54.26
CA ALA A 6 -36.95 42.06 54.70
C ALA A 6 -37.54 40.88 53.87
N LYS A 7 -36.63 40.06 53.34
CA LYS A 7 -36.54 38.58 53.40
C LYS A 7 -37.75 37.65 53.07
N LYS A 8 -37.47 36.80 52.07
CA LYS A 8 -37.51 35.29 52.04
C LYS A 8 -38.72 34.54 51.44
N LYS A 9 -38.36 33.76 50.40
CA LYS A 9 -38.80 32.40 49.98
C LYS A 9 -40.17 32.28 49.28
N LEU A 10 -40.18 32.11 47.95
CA LEU A 10 -40.09 30.86 47.17
C LEU A 10 -41.46 30.15 47.02
N LEU A 11 -42.11 30.33 45.86
CA LEU A 11 -42.82 29.24 45.18
C LEU A 11 -42.85 29.48 43.67
N ILE A 12 -42.61 28.40 42.95
CA ILE A 12 -42.37 28.24 41.51
C ILE A 12 -43.69 28.04 40.75
N LEU A 13 -43.67 28.41 39.45
CA LEU A 13 -44.46 28.01 38.27
C LEU A 13 -45.18 29.19 37.59
N LEU A 14 -44.55 29.88 36.62
CA LEU A 14 -44.45 29.56 35.18
C LEU A 14 -45.80 29.39 34.48
N LEU A 15 -46.26 30.45 33.80
CA LEU A 15 -46.93 30.32 32.50
C LEU A 15 -46.74 31.59 31.64
N ALA A 16 -46.18 31.38 30.44
CA ALA A 16 -46.38 32.11 29.18
C ALA A 16 -46.05 33.61 29.09
N MET A 17 -44.89 33.92 28.50
CA MET A 17 -44.70 35.07 27.60
C MET A 17 -43.63 34.70 26.55
N LEU A 18 -44.08 34.50 25.31
CA LEU A 18 -43.24 34.44 24.11
C LEU A 18 -42.64 35.83 23.81
N PRO A 19 -41.43 35.88 23.24
CA PRO A 19 -41.20 36.81 22.15
C PRO A 19 -40.58 36.16 20.91
N ALA A 20 -40.90 36.78 19.79
CA ALA A 20 -40.62 36.39 18.41
C ALA A 20 -39.14 36.11 18.12
N ALA A 21 -38.86 34.93 17.56
CA ALA A 21 -37.59 34.63 16.92
C ALA A 21 -37.60 35.17 15.49
N ALA A 22 -36.80 36.22 15.25
CA ALA A 22 -36.44 36.66 13.91
C ALA A 22 -35.65 35.54 13.20
N LEU A 23 -36.13 35.12 12.04
CA LEU A 23 -35.46 34.20 11.13
C LEU A 23 -34.20 34.89 10.55
N PHE A 24 -33.05 34.65 11.17
CA PHE A 24 -31.77 34.77 10.50
C PHE A 24 -31.59 33.56 9.58
N VAL A 25 -31.81 33.75 8.28
CA VAL A 25 -31.32 32.83 7.25
C VAL A 25 -29.80 32.98 7.20
N GLN A 26 -29.10 32.18 7.99
CA GLN A 26 -27.69 31.91 7.73
C GLN A 26 -27.63 30.91 6.57
N GLY A 27 -27.28 31.42 5.39
CA GLY A 27 -26.82 30.59 4.29
C GLY A 27 -25.51 29.91 4.69
N ASN A 28 -25.62 28.76 5.36
CA ASN A 28 -24.51 27.83 5.42
C ASN A 28 -24.38 27.19 4.04
N GLY A 29 -23.48 27.73 3.22
CA GLY A 29 -22.92 27.01 2.09
C GLY A 29 -22.26 25.76 2.63
N TYR A 30 -22.97 24.64 2.56
CA TYR A 30 -22.40 23.31 2.74
C TYR A 30 -21.30 23.17 1.68
N ALA A 31 -20.06 22.91 2.12
CA ALA A 31 -19.03 22.45 1.21
C ALA A 31 -19.50 21.10 0.67
N GLU A 32 -19.99 21.11 -0.56
CA GLU A 32 -20.50 19.93 -1.25
C GLU A 32 -19.36 18.89 -1.34
N GLU A 33 -19.56 17.71 -0.74
CA GLU A 33 -18.61 16.62 -0.88
C GLU A 33 -18.54 16.24 -2.36
N VAL A 34 -17.37 16.37 -2.99
CA VAL A 34 -17.17 16.04 -4.40
C VAL A 34 -17.33 14.53 -4.57
N ASP A 35 -18.38 14.07 -5.25
CA ASP A 35 -18.56 12.67 -5.58
C ASP A 35 -17.45 12.23 -6.56
N PRO A 36 -16.60 11.25 -6.21
CA PRO A 36 -15.59 10.71 -7.11
C PRO A 36 -16.16 10.20 -8.45
N GLN A 37 -17.44 9.84 -8.50
CA GLN A 37 -18.11 9.38 -9.72
C GLN A 37 -18.36 10.52 -10.73
N ASP A 38 -18.54 11.76 -10.28
CA ASP A 38 -18.72 12.92 -11.17
C ASP A 38 -17.49 13.17 -12.04
N CYS A 39 -16.31 12.81 -11.53
CA CYS A 39 -15.06 12.91 -12.27
C CYS A 39 -15.10 12.02 -13.52
N LEU A 40 -15.78 10.87 -13.46
CA LEU A 40 -15.82 9.88 -14.53
C LEU A 40 -16.70 10.30 -15.69
N HIS A 41 -17.63 11.22 -15.49
CA HIS A 41 -18.49 11.71 -16.56
C HIS A 41 -17.66 12.38 -17.66
N CYS A 42 -16.72 13.24 -17.26
CA CYS A 42 -15.83 13.93 -18.20
C CYS A 42 -14.49 13.21 -18.41
N HIS A 43 -13.96 12.48 -17.42
CA HIS A 43 -12.67 11.78 -17.51
C HIS A 43 -12.78 10.27 -17.81
N ALA A 44 -13.91 9.81 -18.37
CA ALA A 44 -14.19 8.41 -18.70
C ALA A 44 -13.06 7.73 -19.51
N GLU A 45 -12.46 8.46 -20.45
CA GLU A 45 -11.40 7.92 -21.31
C GLU A 45 -10.12 7.61 -20.52
N SER A 46 -9.76 8.47 -19.57
CA SER A 46 -8.55 8.30 -18.75
C SER A 46 -8.63 7.00 -17.93
N ILE A 47 -9.80 6.71 -17.38
CA ILE A 47 -10.06 5.47 -16.65
C ILE A 47 -10.16 4.28 -17.60
N SER A 48 -10.87 4.42 -18.71
CA SER A 48 -11.01 3.35 -19.70
C SER A 48 -9.65 2.86 -20.22
N ARG A 49 -8.70 3.78 -20.45
CA ARG A 49 -7.33 3.46 -20.82
C ARG A 49 -6.60 2.70 -19.71
N ALA A 50 -6.70 3.19 -18.47
CA ALA A 50 -6.05 2.55 -17.32
C ALA A 50 -6.59 1.13 -17.06
N MET A 51 -7.91 0.92 -17.19
CA MET A 51 -8.58 -0.38 -16.98
C MET A 51 -8.16 -1.46 -17.98
N GLY A 52 -7.53 -1.07 -19.10
CA GLY A 52 -6.98 -1.99 -20.10
C GLY A 52 -5.57 -2.50 -19.80
N LEU A 53 -4.90 -1.95 -18.77
CA LEU A 53 -3.49 -2.24 -18.47
C LEU A 53 -3.32 -3.24 -17.33
N SER A 54 -2.17 -3.92 -17.29
CA SER A 54 -1.93 -5.05 -16.37
C SER A 54 -1.75 -4.66 -14.90
N HIS A 55 -1.12 -3.51 -14.63
CA HIS A 55 -0.82 -3.04 -13.29
C HIS A 55 -1.53 -1.72 -13.04
N ILE A 56 -2.67 -1.76 -12.35
CA ILE A 56 -3.50 -0.58 -12.05
C ILE A 56 -3.28 -0.17 -10.60
N HIS A 57 -3.16 1.12 -10.35
CA HIS A 57 -3.03 1.66 -9.01
C HIS A 57 -4.37 1.60 -8.27
N ALA A 58 -4.37 1.21 -6.99
CA ALA A 58 -5.61 0.92 -6.24
C ALA A 58 -6.63 2.08 -6.24
N PRO A 59 -6.24 3.36 -6.03
CA PRO A 59 -7.21 4.47 -6.08
C PRO A 59 -7.89 4.61 -7.45
N VAL A 60 -7.19 4.27 -8.54
CA VAL A 60 -7.75 4.29 -9.90
C VAL A 60 -8.68 3.10 -10.14
N LEU A 61 -8.31 1.92 -9.62
CA LEU A 61 -9.18 0.75 -9.66
C LEU A 61 -10.50 0.98 -8.89
N GLU A 62 -10.41 1.70 -7.78
CA GLU A 62 -11.54 2.07 -6.91
C GLU A 62 -12.27 3.33 -7.40
N GLN A 63 -11.80 3.95 -8.50
CA GLN A 63 -12.34 5.20 -9.05
C GLN A 63 -12.39 6.36 -8.03
N ASN A 64 -11.50 6.32 -7.03
CA ASN A 64 -11.42 7.30 -5.97
C ASN A 64 -10.40 8.40 -6.34
N CYS A 65 -10.75 9.23 -7.32
CA CYS A 65 -9.85 10.22 -7.91
C CYS A 65 -9.49 11.35 -6.93
N THR A 66 -10.36 11.64 -5.97
CA THR A 66 -10.23 12.78 -5.03
C THR A 66 -9.02 12.63 -4.11
N VAL A 67 -8.66 11.39 -3.74
CA VAL A 67 -7.48 11.08 -2.90
C VAL A 67 -6.19 11.63 -3.50
N CYS A 68 -6.07 11.59 -4.83
CA CYS A 68 -4.85 11.96 -5.54
C CYS A 68 -4.91 13.36 -6.15
N HIS A 69 -6.08 13.81 -6.58
CA HIS A 69 -6.22 15.02 -7.41
C HIS A 69 -6.84 16.21 -6.70
N VAL A 70 -7.67 16.03 -5.67
CA VAL A 70 -8.45 17.12 -5.07
C VAL A 70 -7.81 17.59 -3.76
N THR A 71 -7.83 18.89 -3.49
CA THR A 71 -7.38 19.44 -2.20
C THR A 71 -8.49 19.28 -1.17
N ALA A 72 -8.21 18.67 -0.01
CA ALA A 72 -9.22 18.51 1.04
C ALA A 72 -9.65 19.85 1.64
N ALA A 73 -10.96 20.13 1.68
CA ALA A 73 -11.55 20.96 2.73
C ALA A 73 -11.72 20.08 4.00
N ALA A 74 -11.62 20.67 5.20
CA ALA A 74 -11.56 19.96 6.50
C ALA A 74 -12.79 19.06 6.81
N PRO A 75 -12.69 18.07 7.73
CA PRO A 75 -13.41 16.80 7.63
C PRO A 75 -14.64 16.66 8.54
N ALA A 76 -15.56 15.74 8.20
CA ALA A 76 -16.49 15.12 9.15
C ALA A 76 -16.71 13.61 8.88
N THR A 77 -16.16 12.81 9.79
CA THR A 77 -16.71 11.56 10.39
C THR A 77 -17.58 10.60 9.55
N ALA A 78 -17.10 9.35 9.47
CA ALA A 78 -17.80 8.18 8.95
C ALA A 78 -18.98 7.67 9.80
N THR A 79 -20.03 7.13 9.17
CA THR A 79 -20.75 5.88 9.55
C THR A 79 -21.75 5.44 8.44
N PRO A 80 -22.28 4.19 8.44
CA PRO A 80 -22.55 3.40 7.21
C PRO A 80 -24.03 3.04 6.93
N LEU A 81 -24.23 2.31 5.83
CA LEU A 81 -25.36 1.44 5.41
C LEU A 81 -26.52 2.12 4.63
N SER A 82 -26.83 1.58 3.43
CA SER A 82 -27.97 0.67 3.27
C SER A 82 -28.06 0.13 1.84
N ALA A 83 -28.36 -1.17 1.72
CA ALA A 83 -28.74 -1.81 0.48
C ALA A 83 -30.27 -1.70 0.30
N LYS A 84 -30.73 -1.42 -0.92
CA LYS A 84 -32.06 -1.82 -1.37
C LYS A 84 -32.06 -2.33 -2.81
N ASP A 85 -32.87 -3.35 -2.95
CA ASP A 85 -33.16 -4.26 -4.05
C ASP A 85 -33.88 -3.56 -5.20
N ASP A 86 -33.61 -3.95 -6.45
CA ASP A 86 -34.68 -4.14 -7.43
C ASP A 86 -34.25 -4.94 -8.68
N SER A 87 -35.23 -5.71 -9.13
CA SER A 87 -35.17 -6.86 -10.01
C SER A 87 -35.36 -6.53 -11.50
N ARG A 88 -34.75 -7.36 -12.38
CA ARG A 88 -35.29 -7.96 -13.64
C ARG A 88 -34.37 -7.92 -14.87
N ASN A 89 -34.21 -9.12 -15.46
CA ASN A 89 -34.02 -9.51 -16.89
C ASN A 89 -32.91 -8.86 -17.75
N THR A 90 -32.25 -9.50 -18.73
CA THR A 90 -32.14 -10.85 -19.30
C THR A 90 -30.96 -10.78 -20.29
N GLY A 91 -30.21 -11.87 -20.51
CA GLY A 91 -29.34 -11.94 -21.69
C GLY A 91 -28.17 -12.91 -21.59
N ASN A 92 -28.40 -14.13 -22.08
CA ASN A 92 -27.42 -15.20 -22.25
C ASN A 92 -26.12 -14.77 -22.95
N ARG A 93 -24.97 -15.09 -22.34
CA ARG A 93 -23.75 -15.44 -23.10
C ARG A 93 -22.84 -16.35 -22.28
N ALA A 94 -22.37 -17.42 -22.92
CA ALA A 94 -21.58 -18.53 -22.37
C ALA A 94 -20.35 -18.10 -21.51
N PRO A 95 -19.95 -18.90 -20.50
CA PRO A 95 -19.03 -18.48 -19.45
C PRO A 95 -17.58 -18.36 -19.95
N LYS A 96 -17.02 -17.16 -19.85
CA LYS A 96 -15.57 -16.92 -19.99
C LYS A 96 -14.89 -17.20 -18.65
N THR A 97 -13.78 -17.93 -18.68
CA THR A 97 -12.97 -18.34 -17.52
C THR A 97 -12.65 -17.15 -16.59
N ARG A 98 -12.94 -17.30 -15.29
CA ARG A 98 -12.80 -16.24 -14.26
C ARG A 98 -11.30 -15.94 -14.02
N LYS A 99 -10.82 -14.76 -14.43
CA LYS A 99 -9.44 -14.28 -14.14
C LYS A 99 -9.24 -14.11 -12.62
N ILE A 100 -8.04 -14.41 -12.09
CA ILE A 100 -7.69 -14.27 -10.67
C ILE A 100 -7.21 -12.84 -10.38
N ARG A 101 -7.67 -12.23 -9.28
CA ARG A 101 -7.15 -10.96 -8.72
C ARG A 101 -6.22 -11.27 -7.55
N TRP A 102 -4.93 -10.96 -7.69
CA TRP A 102 -3.94 -11.13 -6.61
C TRP A 102 -4.08 -10.00 -5.58
N LEU A 103 -4.33 -10.34 -4.31
CA LEU A 103 -4.60 -9.41 -3.21
C LEU A 103 -3.33 -9.03 -2.44
N LYS A 104 -2.48 -10.03 -2.12
CA LYS A 104 -1.23 -9.85 -1.40
C LYS A 104 -0.16 -10.80 -1.91
N ARG A 105 1.11 -10.41 -1.79
CA ARG A 105 2.29 -11.17 -2.20
C ARG A 105 3.38 -11.01 -1.17
N HIS A 106 4.17 -12.07 -0.96
CA HIS A 106 5.45 -12.03 -0.27
C HIS A 106 6.51 -12.08 -1.36
N ASP A 107 7.28 -11.01 -1.51
CA ASP A 107 8.25 -10.83 -2.60
C ASP A 107 9.65 -11.35 -2.24
N HIS A 108 9.76 -12.05 -1.09
CA HIS A 108 10.94 -12.79 -0.65
C HIS A 108 10.58 -14.26 -0.40
N PRO A 109 11.49 -15.21 -0.67
CA PRO A 109 11.24 -16.61 -0.42
C PRO A 109 11.30 -16.88 1.08
N ALA A 110 10.27 -17.51 1.63
CA ALA A 110 10.22 -17.93 3.02
C ALA A 110 9.60 -19.33 3.14
N ARG A 111 9.75 -19.97 4.30
CA ARG A 111 9.01 -21.20 4.60
C ARG A 111 7.66 -20.88 5.21
N ASP A 112 7.62 -19.89 6.10
CA ASP A 112 6.39 -19.44 6.75
C ASP A 112 5.85 -18.14 6.14
N HIS A 113 4.55 -18.13 5.83
CA HIS A 113 3.87 -16.98 5.25
C HIS A 113 2.54 -16.70 5.95
N TRP A 114 2.34 -15.45 6.33
CA TRP A 114 1.12 -15.01 6.97
C TRP A 114 0.46 -13.86 6.21
N PHE A 115 -0.80 -14.05 5.81
CA PHE A 115 -1.58 -13.05 5.10
C PHE A 115 -2.78 -12.62 5.92
N LEU A 116 -2.84 -11.32 6.22
CA LEU A 116 -4.03 -10.71 6.79
C LEU A 116 -4.90 -10.11 5.68
N ILE A 117 -6.11 -10.65 5.50
CA ILE A 117 -7.04 -10.28 4.42
C ILE A 117 -8.41 -9.90 4.99
N PRO A 118 -8.95 -8.70 4.70
CA PRO A 118 -10.32 -8.36 5.06
C PRO A 118 -11.33 -9.33 4.44
N ALA A 119 -12.28 -9.84 5.22
CA ALA A 119 -13.26 -10.80 4.72
C ALA A 119 -14.06 -10.27 3.52
N LYS A 120 -14.34 -8.96 3.49
CA LYS A 120 -14.99 -8.28 2.35
C LYS A 120 -14.22 -8.34 1.02
N ASN A 121 -12.94 -8.70 1.04
CA ASN A 121 -12.08 -8.71 -0.15
C ASN A 121 -11.96 -10.10 -0.79
N VAL A 122 -12.51 -11.13 -0.16
CA VAL A 122 -12.42 -12.53 -0.58
C VAL A 122 -13.81 -13.16 -0.62
N ASP A 123 -14.03 -14.02 -1.61
CA ASP A 123 -15.18 -14.93 -1.63
C ASP A 123 -14.86 -16.17 -0.76
N ASP A 124 -15.74 -17.19 -0.79
CA ASP A 124 -15.55 -18.50 -0.13
C ASP A 124 -14.39 -19.32 -0.70
N THR A 125 -13.66 -18.77 -1.67
CA THR A 125 -12.53 -19.42 -2.35
C THR A 125 -11.40 -18.44 -2.58
N ILE A 126 -10.18 -18.89 -2.27
CA ILE A 126 -8.94 -18.18 -2.55
C ILE A 126 -8.03 -18.99 -3.47
N PHE A 127 -7.20 -18.26 -4.20
CA PHE A 127 -6.14 -18.79 -5.04
C PHE A 127 -4.80 -18.51 -4.38
N VAL A 128 -3.96 -19.51 -4.24
CA VAL A 128 -2.61 -19.35 -3.73
C VAL A 128 -1.64 -19.71 -4.85
N ARG A 129 -0.87 -18.72 -5.31
CA ARG A 129 0.24 -18.96 -6.23
C ARG A 129 1.49 -19.19 -5.41
N LYS A 130 2.15 -20.31 -5.66
CA LYS A 130 3.45 -20.68 -5.10
C LYS A 130 4.50 -20.78 -6.19
N ILE A 131 5.68 -20.23 -5.95
CA ILE A 131 6.81 -20.29 -6.87
C ILE A 131 8.00 -20.80 -6.05
N GLY A 132 8.39 -22.04 -6.32
CA GLY A 132 9.57 -22.66 -5.72
C GLY A 132 10.86 -22.22 -6.43
N PRO A 133 12.02 -22.78 -6.03
CA PRO A 133 13.34 -22.41 -6.55
C PRO A 133 13.49 -22.57 -8.08
N GLU A 134 12.82 -23.56 -8.68
CA GLU A 134 12.83 -23.78 -10.14
C GLU A 134 12.04 -22.73 -10.95
N GLY A 135 11.39 -21.78 -10.28
CA GLY A 135 10.74 -20.63 -10.91
C GLY A 135 9.42 -20.91 -11.62
N ARG A 136 8.95 -22.16 -11.67
CA ARG A 136 7.64 -22.51 -12.25
C ARG A 136 6.50 -22.17 -11.27
N PRO A 137 5.57 -21.27 -11.63
CA PRO A 137 4.46 -20.92 -10.77
C PRO A 137 3.39 -22.01 -10.78
N GLU A 138 2.97 -22.46 -9.61
CA GLU A 138 1.81 -23.34 -9.41
C GLU A 138 0.71 -22.56 -8.69
N VAL A 139 -0.55 -22.74 -9.09
CA VAL A 139 -1.70 -22.12 -8.44
C VAL A 139 -2.59 -23.20 -7.85
N ILE A 140 -2.79 -23.16 -6.54
CA ILE A 140 -3.75 -24.01 -5.84
C ILE A 140 -4.99 -23.21 -5.48
N THR A 141 -6.12 -23.91 -5.36
CA THR A 141 -7.40 -23.32 -4.97
C THR A 141 -7.78 -23.87 -3.61
N LEU A 142 -8.12 -22.99 -2.66
CA LEU A 142 -8.52 -23.37 -1.31
C LEU A 142 -9.89 -22.78 -0.99
N SER A 143 -10.74 -23.57 -0.34
CA SER A 143 -12.00 -23.09 0.22
C SER A 143 -11.74 -22.35 1.53
N LEU A 144 -12.36 -21.19 1.72
CA LEU A 144 -12.38 -20.50 3.00
C LEU A 144 -13.63 -20.90 3.77
N PRO A 145 -13.51 -21.48 4.98
CA PRO A 145 -14.65 -21.66 5.89
C PRO A 145 -15.25 -20.31 6.30
N PRO A 146 -16.53 -20.26 6.70
CA PRO A 146 -17.13 -19.05 7.25
C PRO A 146 -16.30 -18.51 8.42
N LEU A 147 -16.10 -17.19 8.46
CA LEU A 147 -15.18 -16.54 9.40
C LEU A 147 -15.51 -16.88 10.86
N GLU A 148 -16.80 -17.01 11.16
CA GLU A 148 -17.34 -17.30 12.51
C GLU A 148 -17.01 -18.71 12.99
N THR A 149 -16.65 -19.62 12.08
CA THR A 149 -16.29 -21.01 12.40
C THR A 149 -14.80 -21.20 12.69
N LEU A 150 -13.98 -20.18 12.38
CA LEU A 150 -12.54 -20.27 12.54
C LEU A 150 -12.10 -19.97 13.98
N PRO A 151 -11.03 -20.62 14.48
CA PRO A 151 -10.44 -20.27 15.77
C PRO A 151 -9.95 -18.82 15.74
N SER A 152 -10.16 -18.09 16.85
CA SER A 152 -9.66 -16.73 17.01
C SER A 152 -8.17 -16.72 17.32
N TRP A 153 -7.43 -15.79 16.72
CA TRP A 153 -6.05 -15.50 17.12
C TRP A 153 -6.04 -14.30 18.07
N GLU A 154 -5.61 -14.50 19.31
CA GLU A 154 -5.65 -13.47 20.35
C GLU A 154 -4.33 -12.71 20.47
N ASN A 155 -4.42 -11.48 20.99
CA ASN A 155 -3.26 -10.65 21.29
C ASN A 155 -2.72 -10.99 22.68
N ASP A 156 -1.57 -11.65 22.74
CA ASP A 156 -0.84 -11.93 23.99
C ASP A 156 -0.23 -10.68 24.65
N ARG A 157 -0.28 -9.52 23.95
CA ARG A 157 0.29 -8.22 24.33
C ARG A 157 1.81 -8.23 24.54
N GLN A 158 2.48 -9.29 24.12
CA GLN A 158 3.92 -9.39 24.18
C GLN A 158 4.50 -8.97 22.82
N PRO A 159 5.59 -8.18 22.78
CA PRO A 159 6.33 -7.94 21.54
C PRO A 159 6.92 -9.22 20.95
N PRO A 160 7.20 -9.27 19.64
CA PRO A 160 7.93 -10.38 19.03
C PRO A 160 9.37 -10.45 19.58
N ALA A 161 9.79 -11.61 20.09
CA ALA A 161 11.17 -11.82 20.50
C ALA A 161 12.06 -11.99 19.26
N ILE A 162 13.09 -11.14 19.12
CA ILE A 162 14.03 -11.17 18.00
C ILE A 162 15.24 -12.03 18.38
N SER A 163 15.60 -13.01 17.54
CA SER A 163 16.70 -13.94 17.77
C SER A 163 17.45 -14.30 16.46
N ASP A 164 18.50 -15.13 16.55
CA ASP A 164 19.26 -15.63 15.40
C ASP A 164 19.75 -14.56 14.42
N ILE A 165 20.14 -13.39 14.92
CA ILE A 165 20.58 -12.27 14.08
C ILE A 165 21.95 -12.58 13.47
N ARG A 166 22.02 -12.59 12.15
CA ARG A 166 23.24 -12.89 11.39
C ARG A 166 23.46 -11.84 10.30
N PHE A 167 24.68 -11.31 10.24
CA PHE A 167 25.15 -10.56 9.09
C PHE A 167 25.69 -11.55 8.05
N LEU A 168 25.03 -11.63 6.91
CA LEU A 168 25.45 -12.55 5.84
C LEU A 168 26.66 -11.98 5.08
N GLY A 169 26.72 -10.65 4.91
CA GLY A 169 27.84 -9.96 4.27
C GLY A 169 27.41 -8.85 3.31
N VAL A 170 28.33 -8.42 2.45
CA VAL A 170 28.10 -7.33 1.49
C VAL A 170 27.98 -7.88 0.07
N GLU A 171 26.83 -7.66 -0.56
CA GLU A 171 26.60 -7.97 -1.96
C GLU A 171 27.03 -6.81 -2.87
N ARG A 172 27.59 -7.16 -4.03
CA ARG A 172 27.99 -6.20 -5.06
C ARG A 172 26.88 -6.08 -6.12
N GLY A 173 26.21 -4.94 -6.16
CA GLY A 173 25.31 -4.53 -7.24
C GLY A 173 25.67 -3.14 -7.78
N VAL A 174 24.70 -2.45 -8.40
CA VAL A 174 24.86 -1.01 -8.79
C VAL A 174 25.24 -0.16 -7.58
N LEU A 175 24.70 -0.51 -6.42
CA LEU A 175 25.08 -0.02 -5.10
C LEU A 175 25.51 -1.24 -4.27
N HIS A 176 26.41 -1.04 -3.30
CA HIS A 176 26.76 -2.11 -2.36
C HIS A 176 25.62 -2.24 -1.33
N SER A 177 25.23 -3.47 -1.00
CA SER A 177 24.18 -3.76 -0.02
C SER A 177 24.72 -4.72 1.05
N ALA A 178 24.35 -4.49 2.30
CA ALA A 178 24.66 -5.38 3.43
C ALA A 178 23.42 -6.24 3.74
N VAL A 179 23.54 -7.56 3.71
CA VAL A 179 22.40 -8.47 3.96
C VAL A 179 22.43 -8.96 5.41
N VAL A 180 21.30 -8.80 6.09
CA VAL A 180 21.09 -9.24 7.47
C VAL A 180 19.87 -10.16 7.52
N THR A 181 19.97 -11.23 8.29
CA THR A 181 18.86 -12.15 8.57
C THR A 181 18.64 -12.29 10.08
N TRP A 182 17.42 -12.57 10.50
CA TRP A 182 17.04 -12.82 11.89
C TRP A 182 15.72 -13.62 11.94
N LYS A 183 15.35 -14.07 13.14
CA LYS A 183 14.08 -14.72 13.41
C LYS A 183 13.25 -13.97 14.43
N THR A 184 11.94 -14.21 14.39
CA THR A 184 10.99 -13.82 15.42
C THR A 184 10.19 -15.03 15.90
N ASP A 185 9.87 -15.07 17.18
CA ASP A 185 9.05 -16.13 17.80
C ASP A 185 7.59 -16.15 17.30
N LYS A 186 7.10 -15.00 16.83
CA LYS A 186 5.77 -14.84 16.26
C LYS A 186 5.80 -14.04 14.95
N PRO A 187 4.74 -14.10 14.13
CA PRO A 187 4.68 -13.40 12.85
C PRO A 187 4.75 -11.89 13.05
N ALA A 188 5.79 -11.28 12.50
CA ALA A 188 6.01 -9.84 12.58
C ALA A 188 6.41 -9.27 11.22
N GLY A 189 6.13 -7.99 11.02
CA GLY A 189 6.79 -7.20 9.98
C GLY A 189 7.93 -6.40 10.60
N SER A 190 8.93 -6.02 9.81
CA SER A 190 10.19 -5.53 10.35
C SER A 190 10.79 -4.37 9.56
N LYS A 191 11.69 -3.62 10.20
CA LYS A 191 12.57 -2.64 9.55
C LYS A 191 13.91 -2.53 10.29
N ILE A 192 14.92 -1.98 9.62
CA ILE A 192 16.25 -1.76 10.16
C ILE A 192 16.56 -0.26 10.12
N MET A 193 16.86 0.33 11.28
CA MET A 193 17.48 1.64 11.36
C MET A 193 19.00 1.46 11.35
N TYR A 194 19.75 2.27 10.60
CA TYR A 194 21.20 2.15 10.52
C TYR A 194 21.94 3.47 10.25
N GLY A 195 23.23 3.51 10.56
CA GLY A 195 24.11 4.62 10.21
C GLY A 195 25.55 4.45 10.68
N ILE A 196 26.42 5.40 10.35
CA ILE A 196 27.86 5.30 10.66
C ILE A 196 28.18 5.97 12.01
N ARG A 197 27.59 7.15 12.28
CA ARG A 197 27.83 7.89 13.53
C ARG A 197 26.68 7.69 14.51
N ARG A 198 25.45 7.62 14.00
CA ARG A 198 24.23 7.33 14.76
C ARG A 198 23.39 6.28 14.03
N VAL A 199 22.72 5.45 14.80
CA VAL A 199 21.92 4.34 14.26
C VAL A 199 20.64 4.79 13.53
N ASP A 200 20.22 6.05 13.70
CA ASP A 200 18.98 6.61 13.14
C ASP A 200 19.21 7.50 11.91
N GLU A 201 20.42 7.49 11.34
CA GLU A 201 20.75 8.28 10.14
C GLU A 201 19.92 7.85 8.92
N HIS A 202 19.65 6.54 8.81
CA HIS A 202 18.92 5.92 7.72
C HIS A 202 17.98 4.82 8.26
N SER A 203 17.02 4.40 7.44
CA SER A 203 16.12 3.28 7.74
C SER A 203 15.86 2.50 6.45
N THR A 204 15.64 1.19 6.54
CA THR A 204 15.12 0.31 5.48
C THR A 204 13.60 0.22 5.54
N SER A 205 12.95 0.06 4.38
CA SER A 205 11.49 0.11 4.24
C SER A 205 10.84 -0.83 5.24
N TYR A 206 9.71 -0.41 5.82
CA TYR A 206 8.96 -1.32 6.67
C TYR A 206 8.40 -2.46 5.83
N GLU A 207 8.94 -3.66 6.05
CA GLU A 207 8.44 -4.88 5.46
C GLU A 207 7.21 -5.33 6.25
N ALA A 208 6.03 -4.99 5.72
CA ALA A 208 4.74 -5.39 6.30
C ALA A 208 4.39 -6.88 6.06
N VAL A 209 5.32 -7.63 5.47
CA VAL A 209 5.22 -9.08 5.28
C VAL A 209 5.34 -9.74 6.65
N LEU A 210 4.30 -10.47 7.06
CA LEU A 210 4.28 -11.16 8.34
C LEU A 210 4.97 -12.52 8.18
N ALA A 211 6.14 -12.64 8.80
CA ALA A 211 6.95 -13.87 8.81
C ALA A 211 7.65 -14.05 10.17
N THR A 212 8.16 -15.26 10.39
CA THR A 212 9.01 -15.65 11.54
C THR A 212 10.49 -15.69 11.15
N GLU A 213 10.80 -15.72 9.86
CA GLU A 213 12.15 -15.64 9.31
C GLU A 213 12.24 -14.41 8.41
N HIS A 214 13.29 -13.63 8.59
CA HIS A 214 13.46 -12.34 7.92
C HIS A 214 14.81 -12.26 7.24
N THR A 215 14.84 -11.65 6.06
CA THR A 215 16.08 -11.31 5.35
C THR A 215 15.92 -9.93 4.73
N MET A 216 16.85 -9.03 5.02
CA MET A 216 16.75 -7.65 4.56
C MET A 216 18.11 -7.10 4.13
N ALA A 217 18.11 -6.42 2.99
CA ALA A 217 19.27 -5.73 2.45
C ALA A 217 19.28 -4.26 2.89
N ILE A 218 20.36 -3.86 3.56
CA ILE A 218 20.68 -2.48 3.91
C ILE A 218 21.43 -1.87 2.73
N SER A 219 20.83 -0.89 2.07
CA SER A 219 21.38 -0.30 0.85
C SER A 219 20.99 1.18 0.71
N PRO A 220 21.88 2.06 0.21
CA PRO A 220 23.28 1.79 -0.11
C PRO A 220 24.19 1.78 1.12
N VAL A 221 25.26 0.98 1.09
CA VAL A 221 26.36 1.05 2.07
C VAL A 221 27.68 1.47 1.42
N LYS A 222 28.48 2.25 2.14
CA LYS A 222 29.83 2.66 1.72
C LYS A 222 30.83 1.56 2.07
N ARG A 223 31.82 1.31 1.21
CA ARG A 223 32.91 0.36 1.46
C ARG A 223 33.80 0.79 2.63
N ASN A 224 34.37 -0.19 3.32
CA ASN A 224 35.32 0.01 4.42
C ASN A 224 34.79 0.97 5.51
N LYS A 225 33.54 0.77 5.90
CA LYS A 225 32.86 1.49 6.98
C LYS A 225 32.24 0.50 7.96
N THR A 226 32.26 0.87 9.23
CA THR A 226 31.48 0.21 10.27
C THR A 226 30.16 0.94 10.41
N TYR A 227 29.06 0.20 10.32
CA TYR A 227 27.71 0.68 10.52
C TYR A 227 27.17 0.15 11.84
N GLN A 228 26.40 0.99 12.52
CA GLN A 228 25.53 0.63 13.63
C GLN A 228 24.13 0.38 13.07
N TYR A 229 23.40 -0.60 13.59
CA TYR A 229 22.03 -0.88 13.19
C TYR A 229 21.16 -1.39 14.34
N VAL A 230 19.85 -1.16 14.26
CA VAL A 230 18.81 -1.68 15.16
C VAL A 230 17.68 -2.24 14.34
N ILE A 231 17.29 -3.48 14.63
CA ILE A 231 16.12 -4.12 14.03
C ILE A 231 14.90 -3.76 14.89
N THR A 232 13.83 -3.31 14.24
CA THR A 232 12.52 -3.10 14.85
C THR A 232 11.54 -4.09 14.23
N ALA A 233 10.94 -4.95 15.04
CA ALA A 233 9.90 -5.88 14.63
C ALA A 233 8.56 -5.47 15.27
N ARG A 234 7.48 -5.58 14.50
CA ARG A 234 6.12 -5.27 14.96
C ARG A 234 5.17 -6.36 14.50
N ASP A 235 4.40 -6.92 15.43
CA ASP A 235 3.41 -7.94 15.10
C ASP A 235 2.12 -7.35 14.50
N MET A 236 1.19 -8.23 14.13
CA MET A 236 -0.11 -7.84 13.54
C MET A 236 -1.03 -7.07 14.50
N PHE A 237 -0.73 -7.07 15.80
CA PHE A 237 -1.47 -6.35 16.84
C PHE A 237 -0.86 -5.00 17.20
N GLY A 238 0.35 -4.72 16.71
CA GLY A 238 1.05 -3.48 16.98
C GLY A 238 2.02 -3.55 18.15
N ASN A 239 2.27 -4.72 18.74
CA ASN A 239 3.32 -4.85 19.74
C ASN A 239 4.70 -4.73 19.06
N VAL A 240 5.58 -3.90 19.59
CA VAL A 240 6.86 -3.54 18.96
C VAL A 240 8.04 -4.00 19.80
N ALA A 241 8.97 -4.72 19.19
CA ALA A 241 10.27 -5.07 19.74
C ALA A 241 11.40 -4.34 19.01
N LYS A 242 12.48 -4.06 19.72
CA LYS A 242 13.71 -3.50 19.17
C LYS A 242 14.91 -4.23 19.73
N THR A 243 15.92 -4.44 18.90
CA THR A 243 17.21 -4.98 19.37
C THR A 243 18.00 -3.91 20.11
N THR A 244 19.06 -4.32 20.78
CA THR A 244 20.17 -3.42 21.13
C THR A 244 20.88 -2.94 19.85
N VAL A 245 21.78 -1.97 19.99
CA VAL A 245 22.61 -1.50 18.87
C VAL A 245 23.60 -2.59 18.48
N LEU A 246 23.50 -3.04 17.24
CA LEU A 246 24.38 -4.02 16.62
C LEU A 246 25.32 -3.33 15.63
N GLN A 247 26.36 -4.03 15.18
CA GLN A 247 27.33 -3.48 14.23
C GLN A 247 27.66 -4.47 13.11
N PHE A 248 27.94 -3.94 11.93
CA PHE A 248 28.56 -4.70 10.82
C PHE A 248 29.62 -3.85 10.13
N SER A 249 30.57 -4.51 9.48
CA SER A 249 31.63 -3.86 8.70
C SER A 249 31.51 -4.20 7.22
N THR A 250 31.74 -3.21 6.37
CA THR A 250 31.80 -3.36 4.91
C THR A 250 33.25 -3.45 4.39
N GLY A 251 34.21 -3.79 5.27
CA GLY A 251 35.63 -3.93 4.94
C GLY A 251 35.95 -5.21 4.15
N THR A 252 35.27 -6.32 4.47
CA THR A 252 35.34 -7.57 3.71
C THR A 252 34.08 -7.69 2.85
N VAL A 253 34.26 -7.72 1.53
CA VAL A 253 33.16 -7.91 0.57
C VAL A 253 33.20 -9.35 0.10
N SER A 254 32.18 -10.15 0.47
CA SER A 254 32.00 -11.47 -0.13
C SER A 254 31.68 -11.31 -1.62
N ALA A 255 32.46 -11.96 -2.48
CA ALA A 255 32.23 -11.96 -3.92
C ALA A 255 31.09 -12.92 -4.34
N THR A 256 30.68 -13.80 -3.43
CA THR A 256 29.61 -14.78 -3.64
C THR A 256 28.29 -14.20 -3.17
N PRO A 257 27.20 -14.27 -3.95
CA PRO A 257 25.85 -14.04 -3.44
C PRO A 257 25.64 -14.93 -2.21
N LEU A 258 25.25 -14.34 -1.08
CA LEU A 258 25.23 -15.04 0.22
C LEU A 258 23.98 -15.92 0.41
N LEU A 259 23.32 -16.26 -0.70
CA LEU A 259 22.20 -17.18 -0.77
C LEU A 259 22.43 -18.11 -1.96
N ALA A 260 23.33 -19.07 -1.78
CA ALA A 260 23.41 -20.23 -2.66
C ALA A 260 24.06 -21.38 -1.91
N GLU A 261 23.32 -21.98 -0.99
CA GLU A 261 23.39 -23.42 -0.72
C GLU A 261 22.20 -23.80 0.15
N ASP A 262 21.14 -24.28 -0.49
CA ASP A 262 20.12 -25.10 0.16
C ASP A 262 19.75 -26.25 -0.80
N PRO A 263 19.36 -27.41 -0.25
CA PRO A 263 19.53 -28.72 -0.87
C PRO A 263 18.70 -28.91 -2.15
N LEU A 264 19.13 -29.88 -2.97
CA LEU A 264 18.48 -30.30 -4.22
C LEU A 264 16.93 -30.28 -4.09
N PRO A 265 16.21 -29.50 -4.92
CA PRO A 265 14.78 -29.30 -4.75
C PRO A 265 13.98 -30.57 -5.05
N THR A 266 12.91 -30.77 -4.30
CA THR A 266 11.84 -31.71 -4.64
C THR A 266 10.97 -31.13 -5.77
N ARG A 267 10.44 -32.01 -6.64
CA ARG A 267 9.71 -31.67 -7.89
C ARG A 267 8.45 -30.78 -7.72
N SER A 268 7.93 -30.58 -6.50
CA SER A 268 6.75 -29.74 -6.23
C SER A 268 6.74 -29.22 -4.80
N VAL A 269 6.52 -27.92 -4.59
CA VAL A 269 6.40 -27.31 -3.23
C VAL A 269 5.18 -27.86 -2.51
N ARG A 270 5.37 -28.45 -1.32
CA ARG A 270 4.26 -28.82 -0.43
C ARG A 270 3.87 -27.62 0.42
N LEU A 271 2.56 -27.40 0.57
CA LEU A 271 2.03 -26.25 1.31
C LEU A 271 0.96 -26.69 2.29
N ASP A 272 1.27 -26.58 3.58
CA ASP A 272 0.29 -26.72 4.65
C ASP A 272 -0.35 -25.36 4.95
N HIS A 273 -1.59 -25.37 5.44
CA HIS A 273 -2.31 -24.13 5.73
C HIS A 273 -3.20 -24.23 6.97
N ARG A 274 -3.36 -23.09 7.65
CA ARG A 274 -4.32 -22.89 8.75
C ARG A 274 -4.97 -21.52 8.61
N PHE A 275 -6.25 -21.43 8.95
CA PHE A 275 -7.01 -20.19 8.88
C PHE A 275 -7.52 -19.82 10.27
N PHE A 276 -7.43 -18.54 10.60
CA PHE A 276 -7.89 -17.99 11.86
C PHE A 276 -8.77 -16.76 11.62
N ALA A 277 -9.66 -16.50 12.55
CA ALA A 277 -10.42 -15.25 12.60
C ALA A 277 -9.66 -14.18 13.37
N LEU A 278 -9.59 -12.98 12.80
CA LEU A 278 -9.08 -11.78 13.46
C LEU A 278 -10.07 -10.62 13.26
N GLY A 279 -11.07 -10.54 14.12
CA GLY A 279 -12.20 -9.62 13.94
C GLY A 279 -12.93 -9.92 12.63
N ARG A 280 -12.99 -8.96 11.70
CA ARG A 280 -13.60 -9.10 10.36
C ARG A 280 -12.59 -9.47 9.25
N LYS A 281 -11.47 -10.10 9.62
CA LYS A 281 -10.37 -10.43 8.72
C LYS A 281 -10.01 -11.91 8.86
N TYR A 282 -9.66 -12.53 7.75
CA TYR A 282 -8.99 -13.83 7.74
C TYR A 282 -7.50 -13.63 7.97
N LEU A 283 -6.94 -14.39 8.91
CA LEU A 283 -5.51 -14.59 9.03
C LEU A 283 -5.17 -15.95 8.43
N LEU A 284 -4.46 -15.93 7.31
CA LEU A 284 -4.05 -17.13 6.59
C LEU A 284 -2.61 -17.44 6.92
N GLN A 285 -2.36 -18.61 7.51
CA GLN A 285 -1.02 -19.16 7.71
C GLN A 285 -0.75 -20.21 6.64
N PHE A 286 0.39 -20.09 5.98
CA PHE A 286 0.92 -21.11 5.08
C PHE A 286 2.34 -21.49 5.49
N THR A 287 2.64 -22.78 5.48
CA THR A 287 3.98 -23.31 5.74
C THR A 287 4.40 -24.17 4.55
N ALA A 288 5.47 -23.76 3.89
CA ALA A 288 6.09 -24.45 2.78
C ALA A 288 7.24 -25.34 3.29
N ASP A 289 7.41 -26.50 2.64
CA ASP A 289 8.50 -27.42 2.96
C ASP A 289 9.89 -26.87 2.60
N GLN A 290 9.95 -25.87 1.73
CA GLN A 290 11.16 -25.17 1.27
C GLN A 290 10.89 -23.67 1.02
N PRO A 291 11.92 -22.81 0.96
CA PRO A 291 11.77 -21.38 0.68
C PRO A 291 10.99 -21.13 -0.62
N THR A 292 9.87 -20.40 -0.52
CA THR A 292 8.88 -20.26 -1.59
C THR A 292 8.37 -18.82 -1.67
N TYR A 293 8.09 -18.32 -2.86
CA TYR A 293 7.33 -17.07 -3.03
C TYR A 293 5.83 -17.38 -3.05
N LEU A 294 5.05 -16.71 -2.20
CA LEU A 294 3.60 -16.90 -2.14
C LEU A 294 2.83 -15.64 -2.50
N ALA A 295 1.72 -15.82 -3.20
CA ALA A 295 0.73 -14.79 -3.44
C ALA A 295 -0.68 -15.34 -3.21
N VAL A 296 -1.52 -14.57 -2.53
CA VAL A 296 -2.93 -14.91 -2.31
C VAL A 296 -3.80 -14.02 -3.18
N GLY A 297 -4.76 -14.62 -3.87
CA GLY A 297 -5.73 -13.96 -4.72
C GLY A 297 -7.14 -14.50 -4.53
N THR A 298 -8.10 -13.87 -5.18
CA THR A 298 -9.50 -14.28 -5.21
C THR A 298 -10.01 -14.20 -6.65
N HIS A 299 -11.22 -14.70 -6.91
CA HIS A 299 -11.83 -14.53 -8.20
C HIS A 299 -12.05 -13.04 -8.51
N ARG A 300 -11.76 -12.63 -9.74
CA ARG A 300 -12.20 -11.33 -10.23
C ARG A 300 -13.72 -11.42 -10.42
N GLN A 301 -14.49 -10.93 -9.46
CA GLN A 301 -15.88 -10.59 -9.73
C GLN A 301 -15.87 -9.53 -10.85
N LEU A 302 -16.34 -9.92 -12.03
CA LEU A 302 -16.64 -8.98 -13.09
C LEU A 302 -17.83 -8.15 -12.60
N GLN A 303 -17.56 -7.01 -11.96
CA GLN A 303 -18.62 -6.04 -11.74
C GLN A 303 -19.24 -5.71 -13.10
N LYS A 304 -20.56 -5.87 -13.22
CA LYS A 304 -21.28 -5.59 -14.47
C LYS A 304 -20.98 -4.15 -14.89
N ARG A 305 -20.52 -3.96 -16.13
CA ARG A 305 -20.31 -2.63 -16.72
C ARG A 305 -21.66 -1.88 -16.69
N PRO A 306 -21.73 -0.64 -16.19
CA PRO A 306 -22.86 0.21 -16.50
C PRO A 306 -22.86 0.45 -18.02
N VAL A 307 -23.98 0.16 -18.67
CA VAL A 307 -24.21 0.57 -20.06
C VAL A 307 -24.59 2.03 -19.99
N VAL A 308 -23.62 2.92 -20.25
CA VAL A 308 -23.88 4.34 -20.40
C VAL A 308 -24.56 4.55 -21.75
N MET A 309 -25.84 4.93 -21.74
CA MET A 309 -26.48 5.51 -22.91
C MET A 309 -25.83 6.86 -23.22
N ARG A 310 -25.51 7.09 -24.49
CA ARG A 310 -24.99 8.37 -24.97
C ARG A 310 -26.11 9.41 -24.91
N ALA A 311 -25.88 10.49 -24.18
CA ALA A 311 -26.64 11.73 -24.33
C ALA A 311 -26.06 12.52 -25.52
N ASP A 312 -26.99 12.78 -26.42
CA ASP A 312 -27.08 13.82 -27.44
C ASP A 312 -26.31 15.12 -27.15
N GLU A 313 -25.57 15.54 -28.18
CA GLU A 313 -24.91 16.83 -28.30
C GLU A 313 -25.96 17.95 -28.39
N SER A 314 -26.01 18.80 -27.36
CA SER A 314 -26.45 20.18 -27.55
C SER A 314 -25.56 21.10 -26.71
N GLY A 315 -24.88 22.00 -27.43
CA GLY A 315 -23.89 22.90 -26.87
C GLY A 315 -24.50 23.90 -25.90
N ALA A 316 -23.89 23.98 -24.73
CA ALA A 316 -23.90 25.16 -23.88
C ALA A 316 -22.51 25.29 -23.28
N THR A 317 -21.79 26.34 -23.69
CA THR A 317 -20.57 26.80 -23.04
C THR A 317 -20.92 27.26 -21.63
N SER A 318 -20.88 26.36 -20.65
CA SER A 318 -20.76 26.74 -19.26
C SER A 318 -19.27 26.76 -18.91
N SER A 319 -18.82 27.86 -18.33
CA SER A 319 -17.54 27.92 -17.64
C SER A 319 -17.60 26.96 -16.45
N PHE A 320 -17.30 25.68 -16.69
CA PHE A 320 -17.19 24.68 -15.63
C PHE A 320 -16.01 25.06 -14.75
N GLN A 321 -16.31 25.57 -13.56
CA GLN A 321 -15.31 25.82 -12.53
C GLN A 321 -14.91 24.46 -11.94
N HIS A 322 -13.76 23.94 -12.37
CA HIS A 322 -13.22 22.67 -11.89
C HIS A 322 -12.96 22.74 -10.39
N VAL A 323 -13.24 21.65 -9.65
CA VAL A 323 -12.93 21.54 -8.22
C VAL A 323 -11.45 21.87 -7.95
N PRO A 324 -11.09 22.45 -6.79
CA PRO A 324 -9.71 22.79 -6.48
C PRO A 324 -8.78 21.57 -6.58
N LEU A 325 -7.87 21.63 -7.55
CA LEU A 325 -6.91 20.56 -7.83
C LEU A 325 -5.60 20.77 -7.10
N LYS A 326 -5.02 19.66 -6.63
CA LYS A 326 -3.65 19.59 -6.14
C LYS A 326 -2.69 20.05 -7.24
N SER A 327 -1.64 20.73 -6.84
CA SER A 327 -0.60 21.18 -7.75
C SER A 327 0.12 20.01 -8.44
N ARG A 328 0.82 20.30 -9.55
CA ARG A 328 1.65 19.30 -10.22
C ARG A 328 2.75 18.74 -9.31
N TYR A 329 3.27 19.56 -8.40
CA TYR A 329 4.22 19.10 -7.39
C TYR A 329 3.58 18.08 -6.43
N GLU A 330 2.40 18.40 -5.89
CA GLU A 330 1.71 17.53 -4.95
C GLU A 330 1.29 16.19 -5.56
N THR A 331 0.76 16.22 -6.79
CA THR A 331 0.34 15.02 -7.54
C THR A 331 1.51 14.15 -8.00
N SER A 332 2.71 14.73 -8.13
CA SER A 332 3.91 14.01 -8.61
C SER A 332 4.83 13.51 -7.49
N VAL A 333 4.71 14.08 -6.28
CA VAL A 333 5.65 13.82 -5.17
C VAL A 333 4.90 13.60 -3.84
N THR A 334 4.10 14.57 -3.41
CA THR A 334 3.53 14.59 -2.06
C THR A 334 2.50 13.49 -1.85
N VAL A 335 1.56 13.33 -2.78
CA VAL A 335 0.45 12.39 -2.63
C VAL A 335 0.91 10.94 -2.68
N CYS A 336 1.97 10.64 -3.43
CA CYS A 336 2.53 9.30 -3.44
C CYS A 336 2.95 8.87 -2.03
N ARG A 337 3.46 9.81 -1.23
CA ARG A 337 3.98 9.55 0.11
C ARG A 337 2.90 9.36 1.18
N THR A 338 1.64 9.69 0.90
CA THR A 338 0.54 9.44 1.85
C THR A 338 0.24 7.95 1.99
N CYS A 339 0.64 7.15 0.99
CA CYS A 339 0.51 5.68 1.03
C CYS A 339 1.86 4.99 0.91
N HIS A 340 2.87 5.64 0.31
CA HIS A 340 4.25 5.18 0.26
C HIS A 340 5.11 5.97 1.27
N GLU A 341 4.73 5.93 2.54
CA GLU A 341 5.43 6.64 3.63
C GLU A 341 6.90 6.20 3.75
N ASP A 342 7.18 4.93 3.42
CA ASP A 342 8.50 4.29 3.49
C ASP A 342 9.35 4.43 2.21
N TYR A 343 8.92 5.25 1.23
CA TYR A 343 9.61 5.44 -0.06
C TYR A 343 11.11 5.78 0.06
N TRP A 344 11.56 6.31 1.20
CA TRP A 344 12.95 6.71 1.44
C TRP A 344 13.94 5.57 1.60
N GLN A 345 13.49 4.31 1.57
CA GLN A 345 14.20 3.24 2.27
C GLN A 345 14.54 2.02 1.40
N GLY A 346 14.91 2.27 0.13
CA GLY A 346 15.40 1.23 -0.80
C GLY A 346 15.37 1.60 -2.29
N THR A 347 15.12 2.86 -2.65
CA THR A 347 15.01 3.28 -4.05
C THR A 347 16.35 3.33 -4.76
N SER A 348 16.39 2.89 -6.02
CA SER A 348 17.54 3.04 -6.90
C SER A 348 17.91 4.51 -7.19
N HIS A 349 17.02 5.48 -6.92
CA HIS A 349 17.26 6.91 -7.12
C HIS A 349 16.38 7.81 -6.21
N PRO A 350 16.89 8.95 -5.70
CA PRO A 350 16.09 9.95 -4.97
C PRO A 350 15.15 10.76 -5.90
N VAL A 351 13.94 11.10 -5.46
CA VAL A 351 13.03 12.01 -6.21
C VAL A 351 12.99 13.40 -5.59
N ASN A 352 12.35 14.34 -6.29
CA ASN A 352 12.32 15.75 -5.93
C ASN A 352 13.71 16.42 -5.96
N ILE A 353 14.56 15.97 -6.87
CA ILE A 353 15.94 16.45 -7.04
C ILE A 353 16.18 16.87 -8.48
N ARG A 354 17.08 17.83 -8.68
CA ARG A 354 17.56 18.19 -10.02
C ARG A 354 18.65 17.19 -10.46
N PRO A 355 18.53 16.59 -11.65
CA PRO A 355 19.56 15.70 -12.18
C PRO A 355 20.89 16.44 -12.37
N SER A 356 21.99 15.70 -12.24
CA SER A 356 23.32 16.22 -12.59
C SER A 356 23.45 16.40 -14.11
N LYS A 357 24.39 17.25 -14.57
CA LYS A 357 24.67 17.47 -16.00
C LYS A 357 25.08 16.21 -16.78
N ARG A 358 25.45 15.12 -16.09
CA ARG A 358 25.83 13.83 -16.69
C ARG A 358 24.64 12.91 -16.94
N VAL A 359 23.46 13.26 -16.41
CA VAL A 359 22.22 12.49 -16.56
C VAL A 359 21.36 13.21 -17.59
N GLN A 360 20.98 12.52 -18.65
CA GLN A 360 20.16 13.07 -19.73
C GLN A 360 18.77 12.46 -19.66
N ILE A 361 17.79 13.21 -19.20
CA ILE A 361 16.42 12.73 -19.12
C ILE A 361 15.79 12.82 -20.51
N PRO A 362 15.18 11.74 -21.03
CA PRO A 362 14.42 11.81 -22.28
C PRO A 362 13.24 12.78 -22.16
N ASP A 363 12.95 13.54 -23.23
CA ASP A 363 11.83 14.50 -23.23
C ASP A 363 10.46 13.83 -22.98
N SER A 364 10.34 12.53 -23.25
CA SER A 364 9.14 11.74 -22.98
C SER A 364 8.88 11.49 -21.49
N TYR A 365 9.85 11.79 -20.61
CA TYR A 365 9.73 11.57 -19.17
C TYR A 365 9.26 12.86 -18.49
N PRO A 366 8.15 12.84 -17.74
CA PRO A 366 7.64 14.04 -17.12
C PRO A 366 8.56 14.49 -15.97
N VAL A 367 9.03 15.73 -16.05
CA VAL A 367 9.78 16.44 -14.99
C VAL A 367 9.00 17.66 -14.53
N LEU A 368 9.27 18.18 -13.33
CA LEU A 368 8.75 19.47 -12.88
C LEU A 368 9.23 20.61 -13.79
N SER A 369 8.51 21.73 -13.80
CA SER A 369 8.84 22.91 -14.62
C SER A 369 10.24 23.45 -14.35
N ASP A 370 10.77 23.17 -13.17
CA ASP A 370 12.11 23.56 -12.74
C ASP A 370 13.19 22.49 -13.01
N GLY A 371 12.85 21.45 -13.77
CA GLY A 371 13.75 20.37 -14.21
C GLY A 371 13.96 19.25 -13.18
N ARG A 372 13.26 19.26 -12.04
CA ARG A 372 13.36 18.17 -11.06
C ARG A 372 12.62 16.91 -11.51
N ILE A 373 13.21 15.76 -11.21
CA ILE A 373 12.53 14.48 -11.33
C ILE A 373 11.62 14.20 -10.14
N THR A 374 10.63 13.38 -10.37
CA THR A 374 9.58 13.02 -9.41
C THR A 374 9.28 11.53 -9.47
N CYS A 375 8.35 11.03 -8.64
CA CYS A 375 7.93 9.63 -8.70
C CYS A 375 7.38 9.28 -10.09
N ILE A 376 6.59 10.18 -10.70
CA ILE A 376 5.94 9.93 -11.99
C ILE A 376 6.87 10.06 -13.20
N SER A 377 8.08 10.59 -13.00
CA SER A 377 9.12 10.59 -14.04
C SER A 377 9.42 9.17 -14.49
N CYS A 378 9.35 8.20 -13.57
CA CYS A 378 9.61 6.78 -13.87
C CYS A 378 8.35 5.91 -13.76
N HIS A 379 7.37 6.30 -12.95
CA HIS A 379 6.14 5.55 -12.73
C HIS A 379 4.94 6.15 -13.47
N GLU A 380 4.06 5.28 -13.95
CA GLU A 380 2.71 5.65 -14.37
C GLU A 380 1.78 5.63 -13.15
N PRO A 381 1.25 6.79 -12.71
CA PRO A 381 0.48 6.89 -11.47
C PRO A 381 -0.90 6.23 -11.56
N HIS A 382 -1.43 6.03 -12.78
CA HIS A 382 -2.70 5.38 -13.02
C HIS A 382 -2.53 3.87 -13.25
N ALA A 383 -1.91 3.51 -14.38
CA ALA A 383 -1.65 2.12 -14.71
C ALA A 383 -0.57 1.98 -15.79
N SER A 384 0.09 0.82 -15.84
CA SER A 384 1.06 0.45 -16.86
C SER A 384 1.03 -1.06 -17.09
N ASN A 385 1.58 -1.52 -18.22
CA ASN A 385 1.78 -2.94 -18.49
C ASN A 385 3.03 -3.51 -17.81
N ASN A 386 3.87 -2.64 -17.25
CA ASN A 386 5.14 -3.02 -16.63
C ASN A 386 5.00 -3.15 -15.11
N ASP A 387 5.82 -4.02 -14.53
CA ASP A 387 5.83 -4.28 -13.09
C ASP A 387 6.15 -3.00 -12.29
N ALA A 388 5.61 -2.89 -11.08
CA ALA A 388 5.65 -1.66 -10.28
C ALA A 388 5.18 -0.38 -11.02
N ARG A 389 4.48 -0.53 -12.15
CA ARG A 389 4.01 0.55 -13.02
C ARG A 389 5.12 1.45 -13.56
N ILE A 390 6.32 0.91 -13.81
CA ILE A 390 7.38 1.71 -14.43
C ILE A 390 7.08 2.00 -15.92
N ARG A 391 7.66 3.05 -16.47
CA ARG A 391 7.47 3.46 -17.88
C ARG A 391 8.13 2.52 -18.88
N GLN A 392 9.21 1.84 -18.48
CA GLN A 392 9.97 0.93 -19.35
C GLN A 392 9.70 -0.55 -19.05
N ALA A 393 9.90 -1.40 -20.05
CA ALA A 393 9.66 -2.84 -19.94
C ALA A 393 10.58 -3.53 -18.93
N SER A 394 11.80 -3.02 -18.72
CA SER A 394 12.74 -3.54 -17.74
C SER A 394 13.38 -2.43 -16.89
N LYS A 395 13.83 -2.80 -15.68
CA LYS A 395 14.58 -1.88 -14.80
C LYS A 395 15.89 -1.42 -15.43
N ARG A 396 16.55 -2.27 -16.23
CA ARG A 396 17.79 -1.93 -16.94
C ARG A 396 17.53 -0.84 -17.98
N ASP A 397 16.48 -0.99 -18.79
CA ASP A 397 16.13 -0.04 -19.84
C ASP A 397 15.79 1.33 -19.25
N LEU A 398 15.05 1.34 -18.14
CA LEU A 398 14.76 2.55 -17.38
C LEU A 398 16.02 3.29 -16.92
N CYS A 399 17.05 2.55 -16.46
CA CYS A 399 18.31 3.14 -16.01
C CYS A 399 19.12 3.74 -17.16
N ILE A 400 19.27 3.01 -18.27
CA ILE A 400 20.14 3.43 -19.39
C ILE A 400 19.55 4.56 -20.23
N ASP A 401 18.21 4.73 -20.22
CA ASP A 401 17.54 5.87 -20.85
C ASP A 401 18.08 7.20 -20.34
N CYS A 402 18.39 7.27 -19.04
CA CYS A 402 18.94 8.45 -18.37
C CYS A 402 20.47 8.41 -18.20
N HIS A 403 21.06 7.22 -18.11
CA HIS A 403 22.50 6.98 -17.89
C HIS A 403 23.17 6.37 -19.13
N ARG A 404 23.19 7.12 -20.23
CA ARG A 404 23.66 6.63 -21.55
C ARG A 404 25.15 6.25 -21.62
N ASN A 405 25.95 6.64 -20.64
CA ASN A 405 27.41 6.38 -20.59
C ASN A 405 27.80 5.29 -19.56
N TYR A 406 26.87 4.43 -19.15
CA TYR A 406 27.12 3.36 -18.15
C TYR A 406 27.53 2.01 -18.76
N GLY A 407 27.93 2.02 -20.04
CA GLY A 407 28.34 0.84 -20.83
C GLY A 407 29.83 0.62 -20.83
#